data_AF-A0A286GWT9-F1
#
_entry.id   AF-A0A286GWT9-F1
#
_cell.length_a   1.000
_cell.length_b   1.000
_cell.length_c   1.000
_cell.angle_alpha   90.00
_cell.angle_beta   90.00
_cell.angle_gamma   90.00
#
_symmetry.space_group_name_H-M   'P 1'
#
loop_
_entity.id
_entity.type
_entity.pdbx_description
1 polymer ?
#
loop_
_entity_poly.entity_id
_entity_poly.type
_entity_poly.pdbx_seq_one_letter_code
_entity_poly.pdbx_strand_id
1 'polypeptide(L)'
;MTKSLIYYSVNTKLAYEINERYYNKTHYVWCSPFFHEVGQPASSNPKEIYRELRRDVESEDEHSAKIRQNVSGIRRGAKFKHDNRLISSTQFEEIKARVNRSWQRKIFSDFTPFIYVIPYSVAIEAILKPVGIKDKASMRSVEYQIKELPRALFDVISVDY
;
A
#
# COMPACT_ATOMS: atom_id res chain seq x y z
N MET A 1 -3.73 -24.24 10.39
CA MET A 1 -3.02 -22.96 10.63
C MET A 1 -3.93 -22.11 11.49
N THR A 2 -3.42 -21.57 12.59
CA THR A 2 -4.13 -20.62 13.43
C THR A 2 -4.38 -19.33 12.65
N LYS A 3 -5.63 -18.84 12.67
CA LYS A 3 -5.98 -17.58 12.00
C LYS A 3 -5.34 -16.42 12.76
N SER A 4 -4.72 -15.50 12.03
CA SER A 4 -4.17 -14.28 12.63
C SER A 4 -5.30 -13.30 12.95
N LEU A 5 -5.19 -12.65 14.10
CA LEU A 5 -6.21 -11.70 14.57
C LEU A 5 -6.14 -10.36 13.84
N ILE A 6 -4.97 -10.01 13.30
CA ILE A 6 -4.70 -8.74 12.62
C ILE A 6 -3.80 -9.03 11.41
N TYR A 7 -4.02 -8.30 10.33
CA TYR A 7 -3.11 -8.21 9.19
C TYR A 7 -2.58 -6.78 9.08
N TYR A 8 -1.35 -6.67 8.60
CA TYR A 8 -0.62 -5.41 8.46
C TYR A 8 -0.24 -5.17 7.01
N SER A 9 -0.47 -3.96 6.54
CA SER A 9 0.02 -3.46 5.25
C SER A 9 0.68 -2.11 5.47
N VAL A 10 1.56 -1.69 4.56
CA VAL A 10 2.14 -0.34 4.56
C VAL A 10 1.92 0.29 3.20
N ASN A 11 1.39 1.50 3.19
CA ASN A 11 1.21 2.29 1.97
C ASN A 11 1.53 3.76 2.23
N THR A 12 1.70 4.57 1.19
CA THR A 12 1.99 6.00 1.35
C THR A 12 0.71 6.81 1.56
N LYS A 13 0.83 7.98 2.20
CA LYS A 13 -0.25 8.95 2.35
C LYS A 13 -0.90 9.29 1.01
N LEU A 14 -0.11 9.54 -0.04
CA LEU A 14 -0.62 9.82 -1.37
C LEU A 14 -1.49 8.69 -1.93
N ALA A 15 -1.03 7.43 -1.80
CA ALA A 15 -1.81 6.28 -2.25
C ALA A 15 -3.12 6.15 -1.47
N TYR A 16 -3.07 6.32 -0.15
CA TYR A 16 -4.26 6.35 0.71
C TYR A 16 -5.26 7.40 0.25
N GLU A 17 -4.84 8.65 0.08
CA GLU A 17 -5.70 9.76 -0.31
C GLU A 17 -6.27 9.61 -1.73
N ILE A 18 -5.54 8.95 -2.63
CA ILE A 18 -6.07 8.60 -3.96
C ILE A 18 -7.20 7.58 -3.84
N ASN A 19 -7.02 6.52 -3.05
CA ASN A 19 -8.05 5.50 -2.85
C ASN A 19 -9.31 6.11 -2.21
N GLU A 20 -9.14 6.97 -1.20
CA GLU A 20 -10.24 7.66 -0.52
C GLU A 20 -11.04 8.55 -1.47
N ARG A 21 -10.35 9.30 -2.36
CA ARG A 21 -11.00 10.28 -3.23
C ARG A 21 -11.55 9.70 -4.52
N TYR A 22 -10.83 8.75 -5.14
CA TYR A 22 -11.10 8.34 -6.52
C TYR A 22 -11.60 6.90 -6.65
N TYR A 23 -11.33 6.03 -5.67
CA TYR A 23 -11.65 4.60 -5.77
C TYR A 23 -12.72 4.17 -4.77
N ASN A 24 -13.70 5.04 -4.51
CA ASN A 24 -14.81 4.76 -3.60
C ASN A 24 -14.35 4.22 -2.24
N LYS A 25 -13.27 4.80 -1.68
CA LYS A 25 -12.67 4.40 -0.40
C LYS A 25 -12.31 2.91 -0.34
N THR A 26 -11.92 2.34 -1.47
CA THR A 26 -11.52 0.94 -1.61
C THR A 26 -10.04 0.85 -1.93
N HIS A 27 -9.34 0.00 -1.18
CA HIS A 27 -7.89 -0.07 -1.18
C HIS A 27 -7.41 -1.43 -1.70
N TYR A 28 -6.47 -1.43 -2.64
CA TYR A 28 -5.72 -2.64 -3.01
C TYR A 28 -4.53 -2.76 -2.07
N VAL A 29 -4.43 -3.84 -1.31
CA VAL A 29 -3.36 -4.02 -0.31
C VAL A 29 -2.70 -5.37 -0.39
N TRP A 30 -1.39 -5.37 -0.16
CA TRP A 30 -0.62 -6.56 0.18
C TRP A 30 -0.39 -6.54 1.68
N CYS A 31 -0.75 -7.61 2.37
CA CYS A 31 -0.71 -7.65 3.81
C CYS A 31 -0.06 -8.92 4.35
N SER A 32 0.45 -8.81 5.56
CA SER A 32 1.14 -9.85 6.32
C SER A 32 0.40 -10.07 7.64
N PRO A 33 0.29 -11.31 8.13
CA PRO A 33 -0.22 -11.57 9.48
C PRO A 33 0.72 -11.07 10.58
N PHE A 34 1.97 -10.75 10.23
CA PHE A 34 2.99 -10.25 11.16
C PHE A 34 3.38 -8.83 10.77
N PHE A 35 3.40 -7.91 11.73
CA PHE A 35 3.97 -6.58 11.53
C PHE A 35 5.49 -6.66 11.30
N HIS A 36 6.15 -7.58 12.01
CA HIS A 36 7.56 -7.89 11.83
C HIS A 36 7.80 -9.38 12.04
N GLU A 37 8.52 -9.99 11.10
CA GLU A 37 8.97 -11.38 11.18
C GLU A 37 10.41 -11.45 10.63
N VAL A 38 11.35 -11.98 11.41
CA VAL A 38 12.79 -11.96 11.06
C VAL A 38 13.06 -12.78 9.79
N GLY A 39 12.32 -13.86 9.58
CA GLY A 39 12.42 -14.69 8.38
C GLY A 39 11.77 -14.10 7.13
N GLN A 40 11.05 -12.98 7.25
CA GLN A 40 10.30 -12.37 6.14
C GLN A 40 11.16 -11.31 5.43
N PRO A 41 11.33 -11.39 4.09
CA PRO A 41 12.11 -10.42 3.34
C PRO A 41 11.63 -8.98 3.56
N ALA A 42 12.57 -8.03 3.57
CA ALA A 42 12.29 -6.60 3.80
C ALA A 42 11.24 -6.02 2.83
N SER A 43 11.17 -6.52 1.58
CA SER A 43 10.17 -6.13 0.59
C SER A 43 8.73 -6.55 0.93
N SER A 44 8.54 -7.45 1.89
CA SER A 44 7.25 -7.96 2.34
C SER A 44 7.02 -7.76 3.85
N ASN A 45 8.03 -7.31 4.61
CA ASN A 45 7.95 -7.13 6.06
C ASN A 45 7.44 -5.71 6.37
N PRO A 46 6.22 -5.56 6.93
CA PRO A 46 5.61 -4.23 7.14
C PRO A 46 6.50 -3.26 7.92
N LYS A 47 7.16 -3.70 8.99
CA LYS A 47 8.09 -2.87 9.76
C LYS A 47 9.25 -2.34 8.91
N GLU A 48 9.86 -3.20 8.09
CA GLU A 48 11.00 -2.80 7.25
C GLU A 48 10.55 -1.85 6.13
N ILE A 49 9.39 -2.11 5.50
CA ILE A 49 8.80 -1.22 4.49
C ILE A 49 8.51 0.16 5.09
N TYR A 50 7.89 0.20 6.28
CA TYR A 50 7.60 1.46 6.99
C TYR A 50 8.89 2.20 7.29
N ARG A 51 9.89 1.52 7.88
CA ARG A 51 11.17 2.12 8.28
C ARG A 51 11.92 2.70 7.08
N GLU A 52 12.01 1.95 5.98
CA GLU A 52 12.68 2.41 4.75
C GLU A 52 11.97 3.63 4.14
N LEU A 53 10.64 3.57 3.97
CA LEU A 53 9.88 4.72 3.46
C LEU A 53 10.04 5.94 4.36
N ARG A 54 9.94 5.76 5.69
CA ARG A 54 10.03 6.86 6.64
C ARG A 54 11.40 7.53 6.59
N ARG A 55 12.47 6.73 6.59
CA ARG A 55 13.84 7.20 6.45
C ARG A 55 14.01 8.01 5.16
N ASP A 56 13.60 7.45 4.03
CA ASP A 56 13.75 8.09 2.72
C ASP A 56 12.96 9.40 2.62
N VAL A 57 11.79 9.48 3.27
CA VAL A 57 10.98 10.68 3.37
C VAL A 57 11.63 11.75 4.27
N GLU A 58 12.19 11.36 5.41
CA GLU A 58 12.86 12.27 6.36
C GLU A 58 14.17 12.84 5.82
N SER A 59 14.93 12.01 5.12
CA SER A 59 16.18 12.44 4.50
C SER A 59 15.97 13.11 3.14
N GLU A 60 14.72 13.26 2.69
CA GLU A 60 14.37 13.81 1.38
C GLU A 60 15.16 13.12 0.24
N ASP A 61 15.26 11.78 0.28
CA ASP A 61 16.08 11.00 -0.65
C ASP A 61 15.45 10.97 -2.06
N GLU A 62 15.94 11.86 -2.92
CA GLU A 62 15.57 11.95 -4.34
C GLU A 62 15.86 10.66 -5.12
N HIS A 63 16.82 9.87 -4.62
CA HIS A 63 17.23 8.60 -5.19
C HIS A 63 16.56 7.40 -4.52
N SER A 64 15.54 7.59 -3.68
CA SER A 64 14.77 6.49 -3.08
C SER A 64 14.15 5.56 -4.12
N ALA A 65 14.63 4.31 -4.14
CA ALA A 65 14.04 3.25 -4.96
C ALA A 65 12.61 2.92 -4.51
N LYS A 66 12.33 3.02 -3.21
CA LYS A 66 11.03 2.68 -2.64
C LYS A 66 9.95 3.71 -3.02
N ILE A 67 10.27 5.00 -2.94
CA ILE A 67 9.35 6.06 -3.39
C ILE A 67 9.09 5.94 -4.90
N ARG A 68 10.12 5.68 -5.71
CA ARG A 68 9.94 5.40 -7.15
C ARG A 68 9.04 4.21 -7.42
N GLN A 69 9.20 3.13 -6.67
CA GLN A 69 8.35 1.94 -6.77
C GLN A 69 6.89 2.28 -6.39
N ASN A 70 6.68 3.06 -5.34
CA ASN A 70 5.35 3.52 -4.94
C ASN A 70 4.68 4.38 -6.03
N VAL A 71 5.39 5.37 -6.58
CA VAL A 71 4.92 6.19 -7.71
C VAL A 71 4.53 5.32 -8.91
N SER A 72 5.39 4.37 -9.29
CA SER A 72 5.12 3.42 -10.36
C SER A 72 3.89 2.55 -10.07
N GLY A 73 3.74 2.08 -8.82
CA GLY A 73 2.58 1.33 -8.34
C GLY A 73 1.28 2.12 -8.49
N ILE A 74 1.24 3.36 -8.02
CA ILE A 74 0.06 4.23 -8.12
C ILE A 74 -0.32 4.47 -9.58
N ARG A 75 0.65 4.79 -10.45
CA ARG A 75 0.40 5.02 -11.89
C ARG A 75 -0.16 3.77 -12.58
N ARG A 76 0.42 2.59 -12.30
CA ARG A 76 -0.08 1.31 -12.84
C ARG A 76 -1.49 1.00 -12.34
N GLY A 77 -1.75 1.22 -11.04
CA GLY A 77 -3.08 1.03 -10.45
C GLY A 77 -4.13 1.95 -11.07
N ALA A 78 -3.80 3.24 -11.23
CA ALA A 78 -4.68 4.21 -11.88
C ALA A 78 -4.97 3.84 -13.34
N LYS A 79 -3.94 3.42 -14.10
CA LYS A 79 -4.12 2.96 -15.48
C LYS A 79 -5.01 1.74 -15.54
N PHE A 80 -4.78 0.73 -14.69
CA PHE A 80 -5.61 -0.46 -14.62
C PHE A 80 -7.07 -0.11 -14.31
N LYS A 81 -7.33 0.75 -13.32
CA LYS A 81 -8.69 1.19 -12.98
C LYS A 81 -9.35 1.94 -14.14
N HIS A 82 -8.59 2.77 -14.87
CA HIS A 82 -9.09 3.49 -16.05
C HIS A 82 -9.42 2.55 -17.22
N ASP A 83 -8.50 1.64 -17.57
CA ASP A 83 -8.70 0.65 -18.64
C ASP A 83 -9.94 -0.22 -18.39
N ASN A 84 -10.23 -0.52 -17.11
CA ASN A 84 -11.40 -1.29 -16.68
C ASN A 84 -12.66 -0.43 -16.41
N ARG A 85 -12.65 0.86 -16.80
CA ARG A 85 -13.78 1.80 -16.64
C ARG A 85 -14.26 2.00 -15.21
N LEU A 86 -13.37 1.79 -14.23
CA LEU A 86 -13.64 2.00 -12.80
C LEU A 86 -13.41 3.45 -12.37
N ILE A 87 -12.69 4.23 -13.19
CA ILE A 87 -12.56 5.68 -13.08
C ILE A 87 -12.69 6.33 -14.46
N SER A 88 -13.13 7.59 -14.50
CA SER A 88 -13.22 8.37 -15.72
C SER A 88 -11.84 8.82 -16.23
N SER A 89 -11.77 9.23 -17.50
CA SER A 89 -10.55 9.84 -18.06
C SER A 89 -10.13 11.09 -17.31
N THR A 90 -11.08 11.91 -16.84
CA THR A 90 -10.81 13.08 -16.02
C THR A 90 -10.17 12.69 -14.69
N GLN A 91 -10.73 11.70 -13.98
CA GLN A 91 -10.15 11.21 -12.72
C GLN A 91 -8.75 10.62 -12.92
N PHE A 92 -8.55 9.88 -14.01
CA PHE A 92 -7.24 9.32 -14.36
C PHE A 92 -6.18 10.41 -14.58
N GLU A 93 -6.50 11.46 -15.34
CA GLU A 93 -5.59 12.58 -15.56
C GLU A 93 -5.35 13.39 -14.28
N GLU A 94 -6.37 13.56 -13.42
CA GLU A 94 -6.18 14.19 -12.09
C GLU A 94 -5.20 13.40 -11.21
N ILE A 95 -5.35 12.07 -11.14
CA ILE A 95 -4.44 11.20 -10.39
C ILE A 95 -3.01 11.32 -10.95
N LYS A 96 -2.85 11.25 -12.27
CA LYS A 96 -1.54 11.42 -12.92
C LYS A 96 -0.92 12.77 -12.59
N ALA A 97 -1.69 13.86 -12.71
CA ALA A 97 -1.20 15.20 -12.42
C ALA A 97 -0.80 15.35 -10.95
N ARG A 98 -1.56 14.77 -10.02
CA ARG A 98 -1.24 14.77 -8.59
C ARG A 98 0.05 14.02 -8.30
N VAL A 99 0.17 12.77 -8.79
CA VAL A 99 1.38 11.95 -8.60
C VAL A 99 2.61 12.62 -9.22
N ASN A 100 2.47 13.20 -10.42
CA ASN A 100 3.54 13.92 -11.09
C ASN A 100 3.98 15.14 -10.28
N ARG A 101 3.03 15.90 -9.74
CA ARG A 101 3.32 17.07 -8.89
C ARG A 101 4.07 16.66 -7.64
N SER A 102 3.58 15.66 -6.89
CA SER A 102 4.24 15.18 -5.67
C SER A 102 5.67 14.72 -5.95
N TRP A 103 5.88 13.96 -7.02
CA TRP A 103 7.20 13.47 -7.41
C TRP A 103 8.14 14.57 -7.93
N GLN A 104 7.72 15.35 -8.92
CA GLN A 104 8.58 16.35 -9.57
C GLN A 104 8.91 17.54 -8.67
N ARG A 105 7.98 17.91 -7.79
CA ARG A 105 8.20 18.99 -6.81
C ARG A 105 8.77 18.48 -5.49
N LYS A 106 9.16 17.20 -5.40
CA LYS A 106 9.81 16.62 -4.23
C LYS A 106 9.02 16.83 -2.94
N ILE A 107 7.69 16.65 -3.01
CA ILE A 107 6.81 16.77 -1.84
C ILE A 107 6.93 15.45 -1.05
N PHE A 108 8.02 15.26 -0.32
CA PHE A 108 8.32 14.01 0.38
C PHE A 108 7.25 13.63 1.42
N SER A 109 6.60 14.62 2.02
CA SER A 109 5.51 14.41 2.97
C SER A 109 4.30 13.67 2.37
N ASP A 110 4.08 13.72 1.04
CA ASP A 110 3.06 12.91 0.36
C ASP A 110 3.40 11.41 0.35
N PHE A 111 4.68 11.07 0.51
CA PHE A 111 5.15 9.69 0.57
C PHE A 111 5.31 9.15 2.00
N THR A 112 4.88 9.92 3.01
CA THR A 112 4.85 9.47 4.42
C THR A 112 4.17 8.11 4.51
N PRO A 113 4.80 7.09 5.13
CA PRO A 113 4.22 5.77 5.23
C PRO A 113 3.11 5.72 6.28
N PHE A 114 2.06 4.98 5.95
CA PHE A 114 0.91 4.68 6.78
C PHE A 114 0.85 3.17 6.99
N ILE A 115 0.68 2.75 8.23
CA ILE A 115 0.44 1.36 8.61
C ILE A 115 -1.06 1.13 8.58
N TYR A 116 -1.49 0.16 7.80
CA TYR A 116 -2.88 -0.28 7.78
C TYR A 116 -3.00 -1.46 8.73
N VAL A 117 -3.85 -1.31 9.74
CA VAL A 117 -4.17 -2.35 10.73
C VAL A 117 -5.53 -2.92 10.33
N ILE A 118 -5.55 -4.18 9.91
CA ILE A 118 -6.72 -4.84 9.33
C ILE A 118 -7.17 -5.94 10.31
N PRO A 119 -8.15 -5.68 11.19
CA PRO A 119 -8.66 -6.68 12.11
C PRO A 119 -9.29 -7.84 11.36
N TYR A 120 -9.04 -9.05 11.82
CA TYR A 120 -9.72 -10.22 11.29
C TYR A 120 -11.24 -10.11 11.53
N SER A 121 -12.00 -10.44 10.49
CA SER A 121 -13.45 -10.60 10.54
C SER A 121 -13.88 -11.55 9.42
N VAL A 122 -15.12 -12.04 9.48
CA VAL A 122 -15.71 -12.86 8.41
C VAL A 122 -15.68 -12.12 7.06
N ALA A 123 -15.90 -10.80 7.08
CA ALA A 123 -15.83 -9.96 5.89
C ALA A 123 -14.41 -9.93 5.29
N ILE A 124 -13.38 -9.78 6.13
CA ILE A 124 -11.98 -9.83 5.68
C ILE A 124 -11.63 -11.21 5.14
N GLU A 125 -12.03 -12.29 5.82
CA GLU A 125 -11.73 -13.66 5.36
C GLU A 125 -12.27 -13.94 3.96
N ALA A 126 -13.46 -13.43 3.62
CA ALA A 126 -14.06 -13.63 2.30
C ALA A 126 -13.23 -13.03 1.15
N ILE A 127 -12.55 -11.91 1.42
CA ILE A 127 -11.81 -11.12 0.42
C ILE A 127 -10.29 -11.29 0.50
N LEU A 128 -9.78 -11.90 1.58
CA LEU A 128 -8.37 -12.23 1.76
C LEU A 128 -7.95 -13.38 0.84
N LYS A 129 -6.93 -13.16 0.01
CA LYS A 129 -6.40 -14.18 -0.90
C LYS A 129 -4.91 -14.40 -0.64
N PRO A 130 -4.43 -15.64 -0.45
CA PRO A 130 -3.01 -15.90 -0.33
C PRO A 130 -2.30 -15.51 -1.63
N VAL A 131 -1.11 -14.91 -1.51
CA VAL A 131 -0.28 -14.58 -2.68
C VAL A 131 0.27 -15.87 -3.27
N GLY A 132 0.11 -16.03 -4.59
CA GLY A 132 0.64 -17.19 -5.32
C GLY A 132 2.16 -17.23 -5.28
N ILE A 133 2.75 -18.43 -5.34
CA ILE A 133 4.21 -18.64 -5.16
C ILE A 133 5.07 -17.75 -6.07
N LYS A 134 4.61 -17.49 -7.30
CA LYS A 134 5.33 -16.66 -8.29
C LYS A 134 5.40 -15.18 -7.92
N ASP A 135 4.46 -14.70 -7.11
CA ASP A 135 4.32 -13.29 -6.75
C ASP A 135 4.81 -13.00 -5.32
N LYS A 136 5.19 -14.03 -4.56
CA LYS A 136 5.71 -13.85 -3.20
C LYS A 136 7.12 -13.26 -3.21
N ALA A 137 7.43 -12.46 -2.19
CA ALA A 137 8.80 -12.02 -1.96
C ALA A 137 9.75 -13.18 -1.62
N SER A 138 9.24 -14.27 -1.04
CA SER A 138 9.97 -15.52 -0.87
C SER A 138 9.03 -16.73 -0.72
N MET A 139 9.54 -17.95 -0.90
CA MET A 139 8.74 -19.16 -0.64
C MET A 139 8.25 -19.27 0.81
N ARG A 140 8.97 -18.65 1.76
CA ARG A 140 8.69 -18.72 3.20
C ARG A 140 7.82 -17.56 3.70
N SER A 141 7.60 -16.51 2.91
CA SER A 141 6.78 -15.39 3.33
C SER A 141 5.29 -15.77 3.33
N VAL A 142 4.59 -15.29 4.36
CA VAL A 142 3.14 -15.45 4.51
C VAL A 142 2.50 -14.14 4.09
N GLU A 143 2.17 -14.05 2.81
CA GLU A 143 1.62 -12.83 2.21
C GLU A 143 0.21 -13.08 1.70
N TYR A 144 -0.64 -12.08 1.87
CA TYR A 144 -2.01 -12.06 1.38
C TYR A 144 -2.26 -10.78 0.56
N GLN A 145 -3.21 -10.87 -0.35
CA GLN A 145 -3.74 -9.76 -1.11
C GLN A 145 -5.21 -9.58 -0.80
N ILE A 146 -5.62 -8.32 -0.64
CA ILE A 146 -7.02 -7.91 -0.65
C ILE A 146 -7.15 -6.90 -1.79
N LYS A 147 -7.88 -7.28 -2.84
CA LYS A 147 -8.01 -6.43 -4.04
C LYS A 147 -8.89 -5.22 -3.79
N GLU A 148 -9.89 -5.38 -2.93
CA GLU A 148 -10.91 -4.40 -2.63
C GLU A 148 -11.17 -4.37 -1.13
N LEU A 149 -10.25 -3.76 -0.37
CA LEU A 149 -10.39 -3.54 1.06
C LEU A 149 -11.20 -2.25 1.31
N PRO A 150 -12.44 -2.34 1.83
CA PRO A 150 -13.23 -1.16 2.15
C PRO A 150 -12.59 -0.39 3.32
N ARG A 151 -12.61 0.95 3.26
CA ARG A 151 -12.06 1.82 4.31
C ARG A 151 -12.60 1.52 5.70
N ALA A 152 -13.85 1.07 5.83
CA ALA A 152 -14.45 0.76 7.12
C ALA A 152 -13.87 -0.49 7.80
N LEU A 153 -13.07 -1.30 7.10
CA LEU A 153 -12.55 -2.58 7.62
C LEU A 153 -11.09 -2.52 8.07
N PHE A 154 -10.49 -1.33 8.16
CA PHE A 154 -9.14 -1.17 8.67
C PHE A 154 -8.93 0.22 9.27
N ASP A 155 -7.94 0.33 10.14
CA ASP A 155 -7.46 1.60 10.68
C ASP A 155 -6.10 1.97 10.09
N VAL A 156 -5.81 3.26 10.12
CA VAL A 156 -4.54 3.80 9.64
C VAL A 156 -3.79 4.41 10.81
N ILE A 157 -2.55 3.98 10.99
CA ILE A 157 -1.64 4.53 11.99
C ILE A 157 -0.47 5.19 11.25
N SER A 158 -0.20 6.45 11.59
CA SER A 158 1.07 7.11 11.35
C SER A 158 1.75 7.27 12.68
N VAL A 159 3.03 6.96 12.77
CA VAL A 159 3.78 7.11 14.01
C VAL A 159 4.82 8.19 13.81
N ASP A 160 4.69 9.26 14.60
CA ASP A 160 5.67 10.32 14.72
C ASP A 160 6.54 10.00 15.94
N TYR A 161 7.85 9.82 15.73
CA TYR A 161 8.84 9.65 16.79
C TYR A 161 9.95 10.68 16.63
#